data_AF-A0A067BYL5-F1
#
_entry.id   AF-A0A067BYL5-F1
#
_cell.length_a   1.000
_cell.length_b   1.000
_cell.length_c   1.000
_cell.angle_alpha   90.00
_cell.angle_beta   90.00
_cell.angle_gamma   90.00
#
_symmetry.space_group_name_H-M   'P 1'
#
loop_
_entity.id
_entity.type
_entity.pdbx_description
1 polymer ?
#
loop_
_entity_poly.entity_id
_entity_poly.type
_entity_poly.pdbx_seq_one_letter_code
_entity_poly.pdbx_strand_id
1 'polypeptide(L)'
;MSSKGGKAKGSGLSLERFIRGKARPTNFKSESAGGKRRRVEKAVLLRTYRKVKEREEPPVKAGGGPSFYDKFFASMQDGDDGDRPAKKAPRDDGEKARKPDPLFKAKRKAQGVRDERQAKRQAIEAKLEEKQSKVVARKKRHVKLSLRTKTGQPVIKHQMKDLLHKLRHSS
;
A
#
# COMPACT_ATOMS: atom_id res chain seq x y z
N MET A 1 -53.49 21.41 29.16
CA MET A 1 -52.59 20.34 28.72
C MET A 1 -52.87 20.01 27.25
N SER A 2 -51.80 19.90 26.44
CA SER A 2 -51.71 19.32 25.09
C SER A 2 -52.78 19.69 24.04
N SER A 3 -52.49 20.68 23.19
CA SER A 3 -53.08 20.78 21.85
C SER A 3 -52.01 20.57 20.78
N LYS A 4 -52.21 19.52 19.96
CA LYS A 4 -51.47 19.20 18.75
C LYS A 4 -51.43 20.40 17.79
N GLY A 5 -50.25 20.70 17.23
CA GLY A 5 -50.09 21.70 16.17
C GLY A 5 -48.96 21.32 15.23
N GLY A 6 -49.30 20.68 14.12
CA GLY A 6 -48.36 20.40 13.03
C GLY A 6 -47.78 21.69 12.45
N LYS A 7 -46.47 21.74 12.29
CA LYS A 7 -45.78 22.77 11.50
C LYS A 7 -45.23 22.14 10.21
N ALA A 8 -46.13 21.91 9.25
CA ALA A 8 -45.75 22.03 7.85
C ALA A 8 -45.53 23.53 7.57
N LYS A 9 -44.29 24.00 7.75
CA LYS A 9 -43.85 25.32 7.27
C LYS A 9 -42.87 25.08 6.13
N GLY A 10 -43.35 25.35 4.92
CA GLY A 10 -42.59 25.23 3.70
C GLY A 10 -41.38 26.17 3.64
N SER A 11 -40.32 25.68 3.01
CA SER A 11 -39.76 26.26 1.78
C SER A 11 -38.67 25.32 1.28
N GLY A 12 -39.09 24.36 0.45
CA GLY A 12 -38.17 23.79 -0.52
C GLY A 12 -37.64 24.93 -1.39
N LEU A 13 -36.31 24.93 -1.65
CA LEU A 13 -35.56 25.86 -2.50
C LEU A 13 -35.03 27.15 -1.83
N SER A 14 -34.36 27.05 -0.67
CA SER A 14 -33.40 28.10 -0.28
C SER A 14 -32.17 28.05 -1.20
N LEU A 15 -31.78 29.17 -1.83
CA LEU A 15 -30.55 29.34 -2.64
C LEU A 15 -29.30 28.85 -1.88
N GLU A 16 -29.27 29.04 -0.56
CA GLU A 16 -28.23 28.56 0.34
C GLU A 16 -28.07 27.03 0.33
N ARG A 17 -29.17 26.29 0.14
CA ARG A 17 -29.19 24.82 0.03
C ARG A 17 -28.87 24.34 -1.38
N PHE A 18 -29.02 25.18 -2.40
CA PHE A 18 -28.49 24.90 -3.75
C PHE A 18 -26.96 25.12 -3.78
N ILE A 19 -26.48 26.21 -3.18
CA ILE A 19 -25.05 26.54 -3.05
C ILE A 19 -24.34 25.53 -2.13
N ARG A 20 -24.91 25.20 -0.96
CA ARG A 20 -24.41 24.12 -0.08
C ARG A 20 -24.73 22.72 -0.57
N GLY A 21 -25.71 22.54 -1.46
CA GLY A 21 -26.18 21.23 -1.94
C GLY A 21 -25.20 20.48 -2.83
N LYS A 22 -24.20 21.17 -3.40
CA LYS A 22 -23.03 20.51 -4.01
C LYS A 22 -22.08 19.91 -2.96
N ALA A 23 -22.21 20.29 -1.69
CA ALA A 23 -21.58 19.64 -0.55
C ALA A 23 -22.61 18.76 0.17
N ARG A 24 -23.04 17.67 -0.48
CA ARG A 24 -23.60 16.56 0.29
C ARG A 24 -22.52 16.11 1.29
N PRO A 25 -22.77 16.06 2.62
CA PRO A 25 -21.97 15.19 3.46
C PRO A 25 -22.22 13.78 2.95
N THR A 26 -21.18 13.19 2.37
CA THR A 26 -21.13 11.79 1.99
C THR A 26 -21.13 10.94 3.25
N ASN A 27 -22.25 10.93 3.99
CA ASN A 27 -22.42 10.01 5.11
C ASN A 27 -22.48 8.56 4.63
N PHE A 28 -22.67 8.35 3.32
CA PHE A 28 -22.22 7.16 2.61
C PHE A 28 -20.93 7.50 1.87
N LYS A 29 -19.80 7.42 2.57
CA LYS A 29 -18.49 7.30 1.92
C LYS A 29 -18.55 6.01 1.12
N SER A 30 -18.72 6.09 -0.19
CA SER A 30 -18.38 4.97 -1.07
C SER A 30 -16.97 4.56 -0.67
N GLU A 31 -16.86 3.36 -0.11
CA GLU A 31 -15.59 2.91 0.43
C GLU A 31 -14.59 2.95 -0.71
N SER A 32 -13.61 3.87 -0.63
CA SER A 32 -12.61 3.96 -1.67
C SER A 32 -11.94 2.60 -1.80
N ALA A 33 -11.49 2.24 -3.00
CA ALA A 33 -10.79 0.96 -3.22
C ALA A 33 -9.62 0.78 -2.21
N GLY A 34 -9.02 1.88 -1.74
CA GLY A 34 -8.03 1.88 -0.66
C GLY A 34 -8.58 1.51 0.73
N GLY A 35 -9.79 1.95 1.08
CA GLY A 35 -10.44 1.60 2.36
C GLY A 35 -10.80 0.11 2.47
N LYS A 36 -11.26 -0.50 1.35
CA LYS A 36 -11.48 -1.95 1.27
C LYS A 36 -10.18 -2.73 1.43
N ARG A 37 -9.12 -2.34 0.71
CA ARG A 37 -7.78 -2.97 0.81
C ARG A 37 -7.23 -2.92 2.24
N ARG A 38 -7.29 -1.76 2.90
CA ARG A 38 -6.82 -1.60 4.30
C ARG A 38 -7.55 -2.51 5.29
N ARG A 39 -8.86 -2.74 5.11
CA ARG A 39 -9.61 -3.68 5.96
C ARG A 39 -9.23 -5.12 5.72
N VAL A 40 -9.04 -5.52 4.47
CA VAL A 40 -8.58 -6.86 4.12
C VAL A 40 -7.19 -7.11 4.70
N GLU A 41 -6.26 -6.17 4.54
CA GLU A 41 -4.91 -6.23 5.12
C GLU A 41 -4.97 -6.38 6.65
N LYS A 42 -5.79 -5.56 7.32
CA LYS A 42 -5.99 -5.64 8.78
C LYS A 42 -6.56 -6.99 9.21
N ALA A 43 -7.53 -7.52 8.46
CA ALA A 43 -8.14 -8.81 8.75
C ALA A 43 -7.15 -9.98 8.57
N VAL A 44 -6.35 -9.94 7.50
CA VAL A 44 -5.29 -10.93 7.25
C VAL A 44 -4.25 -10.88 8.37
N LEU A 45 -3.80 -9.69 8.76
CA LEU A 45 -2.82 -9.50 9.83
C LEU A 45 -3.32 -10.05 11.18
N LEU A 46 -4.59 -9.79 11.53
CA LEU A 46 -5.19 -10.35 12.74
C LEU A 46 -5.29 -11.87 12.70
N ARG A 47 -5.63 -12.45 11.54
CA ARG A 47 -5.68 -13.91 11.36
C ARG A 47 -4.30 -14.54 11.49
N THR A 48 -3.28 -13.95 10.89
CA THR A 48 -1.91 -14.46 11.02
C THR A 48 -1.40 -14.32 12.45
N TYR A 49 -1.69 -13.19 13.12
CA TYR A 49 -1.32 -12.98 14.51
C TYR A 49 -1.98 -14.01 15.44
N ARG A 50 -3.29 -14.26 15.29
CA ARG A 50 -3.99 -15.30 16.06
C ARG A 50 -3.39 -16.69 15.85
N LYS A 51 -3.12 -17.07 14.60
CA LYS A 51 -2.48 -18.36 14.28
C LYS A 51 -1.09 -18.51 14.90
N VAL A 52 -0.29 -17.44 14.89
CA VAL A 52 1.05 -17.45 15.50
C VAL A 52 0.91 -17.52 17.03
N LYS A 53 0.00 -16.74 17.61
CA LYS A 53 -0.26 -16.77 19.05
C LYS A 53 -0.74 -18.14 19.53
N GLU A 54 -1.65 -18.81 18.81
CA GLU A 54 -2.08 -20.19 19.12
C GLU A 54 -0.95 -21.23 18.99
N ARG A 55 0.09 -20.92 18.21
CA ARG A 55 1.27 -21.78 18.08
C ARG A 55 2.32 -21.52 19.16
N GLU A 56 2.44 -20.27 19.61
CA GLU A 56 3.36 -19.84 20.67
C GLU A 56 2.82 -20.10 22.07
N GLU A 57 1.51 -19.96 22.27
CA GLU A 57 0.75 -20.39 23.45
C GLU A 57 -0.05 -21.64 23.07
N PRO A 58 0.52 -22.86 23.18
CA PRO A 58 -0.33 -24.04 23.14
C PRO A 58 -1.39 -23.88 24.23
N PRO A 59 -2.66 -24.24 23.98
CA PRO A 59 -3.65 -24.23 25.05
C PRO A 59 -3.05 -25.05 26.19
N VAL A 60 -2.96 -24.44 27.37
CA VAL A 60 -2.72 -25.18 28.61
C VAL A 60 -3.83 -26.22 28.65
N LYS A 61 -3.50 -27.44 28.22
CA LYS A 61 -4.38 -28.58 28.22
C LYS A 61 -4.75 -28.79 29.68
N ALA A 62 -5.90 -28.27 30.07
CA ALA A 62 -6.58 -28.74 31.25
C ALA A 62 -6.83 -30.24 31.02
N GLY A 63 -6.07 -31.07 31.73
CA GLY A 63 -6.36 -32.47 32.02
C GLY A 63 -6.63 -33.39 30.83
N GLY A 64 -5.59 -33.92 30.20
CA GLY A 64 -5.76 -35.05 29.28
C GLY A 64 -4.44 -35.75 29.01
N GLY A 65 -4.29 -36.97 29.54
CA GLY A 65 -3.16 -37.85 29.24
C GLY A 65 -2.99 -38.14 27.74
N PRO A 66 -1.93 -38.88 27.35
CA PRO A 66 -1.61 -39.12 25.95
C PRO A 66 -2.82 -39.66 25.18
N SER A 67 -3.10 -39.02 24.05
CA SER A 67 -4.23 -39.35 23.17
C SER A 67 -4.09 -40.79 22.68
N PHE A 68 -5.20 -41.42 22.34
CA PHE A 68 -5.20 -42.74 21.69
C PHE A 68 -4.22 -42.81 20.51
N TYR A 69 -4.15 -41.76 19.70
CA TYR A 69 -3.23 -41.68 18.57
C TYR A 69 -1.76 -41.58 18.98
N ASP A 70 -1.44 -40.93 20.10
CA ASP A 70 -0.06 -40.85 20.60
C ASP A 70 0.45 -42.24 20.99
N LYS A 71 -0.42 -43.05 21.61
CA LYS A 71 -0.09 -44.44 21.98
C LYS A 71 -0.02 -45.35 20.75
N PHE A 72 -0.90 -45.14 19.78
CA PHE A 72 -0.94 -45.93 18.55
C PHE A 72 0.33 -45.74 17.69
N PHE A 73 0.78 -44.51 17.47
CA PHE A 73 2.00 -44.28 16.68
C PHE A 73 3.28 -44.66 17.44
N ALA A 74 3.31 -44.52 18.77
CA ALA A 74 4.42 -45.04 19.58
C ALA A 74 4.54 -46.56 19.42
N SER A 75 3.42 -47.29 19.47
CA SER A 75 3.42 -48.76 19.27
C SER A 75 3.81 -49.22 17.86
N MET A 76 3.75 -48.34 16.85
CA MET A 76 4.24 -48.64 15.50
C MET A 76 5.74 -48.39 15.35
N GLN A 77 6.34 -47.58 16.22
CA GLN A 77 7.74 -47.16 16.11
C GLN A 77 8.68 -48.10 16.89
N ASP A 78 8.18 -48.78 17.92
CA ASP A 78 8.90 -49.80 18.69
C ASP A 78 8.90 -51.20 18.04
N GLY A 79 8.41 -51.32 16.79
CA GLY A 79 8.28 -52.58 16.05
C GLY A 79 9.26 -52.82 14.90
N ASP A 80 10.30 -51.99 14.75
CA ASP A 80 11.34 -52.13 13.70
C ASP A 80 12.72 -52.40 14.32
N ASP A 81 12.86 -53.59 14.94
CA ASP A 81 14.16 -54.18 15.26
C ASP A 81 14.82 -54.69 13.95
N GLY A 82 15.47 -53.77 13.25
CA GLY A 82 16.12 -53.99 11.94
C GLY A 82 17.57 -53.51 11.92
N ASP A 83 18.38 -54.08 12.82
CA ASP A 83 19.81 -53.89 12.94
C ASP A 83 20.58 -54.22 11.63
N ARG A 84 21.20 -53.22 10.99
CA ARG A 84 22.47 -53.32 10.21
C ARG A 84 22.92 -51.97 9.62
N PRO A 85 24.04 -51.38 10.08
CA PRO A 85 24.69 -50.29 9.37
C PRO A 85 25.47 -50.85 8.16
N ALA A 86 24.90 -50.73 6.97
CA ALA A 86 25.62 -51.00 5.72
C ALA A 86 26.81 -50.04 5.56
N LYS A 87 27.99 -50.66 5.45
CA LYS A 87 29.33 -50.10 5.27
C LYS A 87 29.35 -48.85 4.36
N LYS A 88 29.94 -47.76 4.87
CA LYS A 88 30.24 -46.55 4.09
C LYS A 88 31.30 -46.88 3.03
N ALA A 89 30.92 -46.88 1.76
CA ALA A 89 31.88 -46.80 0.66
C ALA A 89 32.63 -45.45 0.70
N PRO A 90 33.93 -45.39 0.36
CA PRO A 90 34.63 -44.13 0.21
C PRO A 90 33.96 -43.34 -0.92
N ARG A 91 33.45 -42.16 -0.59
CA ARG A 91 32.89 -41.23 -1.57
C ARG A 91 34.05 -40.70 -2.40
N ASP A 92 34.01 -41.04 -3.68
CA ASP A 92 34.78 -40.40 -4.73
C ASP A 92 34.55 -38.89 -4.64
N ASP A 93 35.56 -38.15 -4.20
CA ASP A 93 35.55 -36.68 -4.06
C ASP A 93 36.03 -36.00 -5.37
N GLY A 94 35.94 -36.71 -6.49
CA GLY A 94 36.06 -36.13 -7.83
C GLY A 94 34.71 -35.57 -8.29
N GLU A 95 34.62 -34.26 -8.49
CA GLU A 95 33.47 -33.59 -9.11
C GLU A 95 32.17 -33.60 -8.28
N LYS A 96 32.23 -33.11 -7.04
CA LYS A 96 31.06 -32.43 -6.47
C LYS A 96 30.76 -31.21 -7.34
N ALA A 97 29.96 -31.40 -8.38
CA ALA A 97 29.19 -30.36 -9.03
C ALA A 97 28.60 -29.51 -7.91
N ARG A 98 29.17 -28.31 -7.73
CA ARG A 98 28.79 -27.37 -6.68
C ARG A 98 27.33 -27.03 -6.92
N LYS A 99 26.42 -27.80 -6.29
CA LYS A 99 24.99 -27.54 -6.36
C LYS A 99 24.83 -26.08 -5.98
N PRO A 100 24.25 -25.23 -6.86
CA PRO A 100 24.18 -23.81 -6.59
C PRO A 100 23.48 -23.62 -5.25
N ASP A 101 24.13 -22.89 -4.35
CA ASP A 101 23.64 -22.65 -2.99
C ASP A 101 22.15 -22.28 -3.05
N PRO A 102 21.26 -23.02 -2.36
CA PRO A 102 19.83 -22.73 -2.36
C PRO A 102 19.52 -21.29 -1.93
N LEU A 103 20.39 -20.65 -1.13
CA LEU A 103 20.26 -19.23 -0.79
C LEU A 103 20.65 -18.28 -1.93
N PHE A 104 21.52 -18.67 -2.85
CA PHE A 104 21.96 -17.79 -3.95
C PHE A 104 20.82 -17.47 -4.92
N LYS A 105 20.00 -18.47 -5.27
CA LYS A 105 18.80 -18.25 -6.10
C LYS A 105 17.78 -17.37 -5.40
N ALA A 106 17.59 -17.56 -4.09
CA ALA A 106 16.69 -16.74 -3.29
C ALA A 106 17.20 -15.29 -3.18
N LYS A 107 18.50 -15.10 -2.95
CA LYS A 107 19.16 -13.78 -2.86
C LYS A 107 19.08 -13.02 -4.18
N ARG A 108 19.36 -13.68 -5.31
CA ARG A 108 19.25 -13.07 -6.65
C ARG A 108 17.82 -12.67 -6.98
N LYS A 109 16.83 -13.49 -6.64
CA LYS A 109 15.40 -13.15 -6.79
C LYS A 109 15.00 -11.97 -5.88
N ALA A 110 15.44 -11.96 -4.63
CA ALA A 110 15.17 -10.87 -3.70
C ALA A 110 15.80 -9.55 -4.14
N GLN A 111 17.00 -9.60 -4.73
CA GLN A 111 17.65 -8.43 -5.31
C GLN A 111 16.88 -7.89 -6.51
N GLY A 112 16.48 -8.75 -7.46
CA GLY A 112 15.65 -8.32 -8.60
C GLY A 112 14.34 -7.64 -8.18
N VAL A 113 13.65 -8.18 -7.16
CA VAL A 113 12.43 -7.55 -6.62
C VAL A 113 12.71 -6.20 -5.95
N ARG A 114 13.86 -6.03 -5.29
CA ARG A 114 14.27 -4.74 -4.70
C ARG A 114 14.56 -3.72 -5.79
N ASP A 115 15.30 -4.11 -6.81
CA ASP A 115 15.71 -3.24 -7.92
C ASP A 115 14.48 -2.79 -8.72
N GLU A 116 13.55 -3.70 -9.04
CA GLU A 116 12.28 -3.33 -9.68
C GLU A 116 11.44 -2.37 -8.83
N ARG A 117 11.41 -2.55 -7.52
CA ARG A 117 10.67 -1.66 -6.61
C ARG A 117 11.32 -0.28 -6.54
N GLN A 118 12.65 -0.21 -6.54
CA GLN A 118 13.39 1.05 -6.58
C GLN A 118 13.17 1.77 -7.91
N ALA A 119 13.27 1.08 -9.04
CA ALA A 119 12.99 1.64 -10.37
C ALA A 119 11.56 2.21 -10.46
N LYS A 120 10.56 1.48 -9.94
CA LYS A 120 9.17 1.97 -9.87
C LYS A 120 9.04 3.22 -8.99
N ARG A 121 9.74 3.29 -7.86
CA ARG A 121 9.74 4.48 -6.99
C ARG A 121 10.38 5.68 -7.66
N GLN A 122 11.56 5.51 -8.25
CA GLN A 122 12.26 6.56 -8.99
C GLN A 122 11.42 7.10 -10.16
N ALA A 123 10.76 6.22 -10.92
CA ALA A 123 9.86 6.64 -11.99
C ALA A 123 8.65 7.44 -11.49
N ILE A 124 8.14 7.14 -10.29
CA ILE A 124 7.06 7.91 -9.66
C ILE A 124 7.59 9.27 -9.18
N GLU A 125 8.76 9.27 -8.54
CA GLU A 125 9.40 10.48 -8.01
C GLU A 125 9.72 11.47 -9.14
N ALA A 126 10.34 11.02 -10.23
CA ALA A 126 10.59 11.85 -11.41
C ALA A 126 9.29 12.49 -11.96
N LYS A 127 8.20 11.71 -12.05
CA LYS A 127 6.89 12.24 -12.47
C LYS A 127 6.31 13.26 -11.50
N LEU A 128 6.57 13.13 -10.20
CA LEU A 128 6.15 14.10 -9.20
C LEU A 128 6.99 15.37 -9.29
N GLU A 129 8.30 15.25 -9.46
CA GLU A 129 9.21 16.39 -9.64
C GLU A 129 8.87 17.19 -10.91
N GLU A 130 8.58 16.54 -12.03
CA GLU A 130 8.12 17.21 -13.25
C GLU A 130 6.80 17.98 -13.02
N LYS A 131 5.86 17.39 -12.27
CA LYS A 131 4.61 18.07 -11.93
C LYS A 131 4.87 19.27 -11.02
N GLN A 132 5.74 19.12 -10.03
CA GLN A 132 6.10 20.19 -9.12
C GLN A 132 6.83 21.32 -9.84
N SER A 133 7.78 21.01 -10.71
CA SER A 133 8.53 22.01 -11.49
C SER A 133 7.59 22.80 -12.42
N LYS A 134 6.63 22.13 -13.07
CA LYS A 134 5.57 22.79 -13.87
C LYS A 134 4.69 23.72 -13.01
N VAL A 135 4.30 23.29 -11.81
CA VAL A 135 3.53 24.13 -10.88
C VAL A 135 4.34 25.34 -10.41
N VAL A 136 5.61 25.14 -10.04
CA VAL A 136 6.51 26.22 -9.61
C VAL A 136 6.74 27.21 -10.75
N ALA A 137 7.01 26.73 -11.97
CA ALA A 137 7.15 27.57 -13.15
C ALA A 137 5.87 28.38 -13.43
N ARG A 138 4.70 27.73 -13.37
CA ARG A 138 3.40 28.42 -13.52
C ARG A 138 3.19 29.49 -12.45
N LYS A 139 3.47 29.20 -11.18
CA LYS A 139 3.35 30.17 -10.07
C LYS A 139 4.30 31.34 -10.25
N LYS A 140 5.58 31.08 -10.57
CA LYS A 140 6.57 32.13 -10.85
C LYS A 140 6.14 33.02 -12.03
N ARG A 141 5.64 32.42 -13.11
CA ARG A 141 5.09 33.13 -14.26
C ARG A 141 3.88 33.99 -13.87
N HIS A 142 2.94 33.42 -13.12
CA HIS A 142 1.77 34.14 -12.62
C HIS A 142 2.18 35.37 -11.82
N VAL A 143 3.07 35.20 -10.83
CA VAL A 143 3.56 36.30 -9.99
C VAL A 143 4.16 37.41 -10.87
N LYS A 144 5.06 37.07 -11.80
CA LYS A 144 5.67 38.04 -12.71
C LYS A 144 4.66 38.80 -13.57
N LEU A 145 3.64 38.11 -14.09
CA LEU A 145 2.61 38.72 -14.94
C LEU A 145 1.58 39.53 -14.14
N SER A 146 1.36 39.19 -12.87
CA SER A 146 0.48 39.95 -11.97
C SER A 146 1.14 41.21 -11.39
N LEU A 147 2.45 41.37 -11.55
CA LEU A 147 3.14 42.59 -11.11
C LEU A 147 2.56 43.81 -11.82
N ARG A 148 2.26 44.83 -11.01
CA ARG A 148 1.71 46.12 -11.44
C ARG A 148 2.61 47.25 -10.95
N THR A 149 2.62 48.35 -11.70
CA THR A 149 3.29 49.59 -11.31
C THR A 149 2.54 50.28 -10.16
N LYS A 150 3.12 51.34 -9.59
CA LYS A 150 2.45 52.17 -8.56
C LYS A 150 1.09 52.71 -9.02
N THR A 151 0.95 52.95 -10.32
CA THR A 151 -0.30 53.40 -10.98
C THR A 151 -1.28 52.26 -11.29
N GLY A 152 -0.97 51.03 -10.90
CA GLY A 152 -1.81 49.85 -11.14
C GLY A 152 -1.72 49.26 -12.54
N GLN A 153 -0.93 49.85 -13.44
CA GLN A 153 -0.75 49.35 -14.80
C GLN A 153 0.12 48.08 -14.82
N PRO A 154 -0.13 47.14 -15.76
CA PRO A 154 0.69 45.95 -15.88
C PRO A 154 2.13 46.30 -16.30
N VAL A 155 3.12 45.60 -15.73
CA VAL A 155 4.51 45.80 -16.11
C VAL A 155 4.76 45.24 -17.52
N ILE A 156 4.79 46.11 -18.53
CA ILE A 156 4.86 45.76 -19.96
C ILE A 156 6.06 44.85 -20.28
N LYS A 157 7.21 45.06 -19.63
CA LYS A 157 8.41 44.21 -19.79
C LYS A 157 8.14 42.73 -19.54
N HIS A 158 7.29 42.39 -18.56
CA HIS A 158 6.95 40.99 -18.25
C HIS A 158 5.96 40.42 -19.26
N GLN A 159 4.99 41.23 -19.70
CA GLN A 159 3.99 40.85 -20.70
C GLN A 159 4.63 40.58 -22.07
N MET A 160 5.53 41.46 -22.52
CA MET A 160 6.24 41.28 -23.80
C MET A 160 7.10 40.02 -23.80
N LYS A 161 7.85 39.76 -22.73
CA LYS A 161 8.65 38.53 -22.61
C LYS A 161 7.79 37.27 -22.70
N ASP A 162 6.59 37.30 -22.11
CA ASP A 162 5.66 36.18 -22.16
C ASP A 162 5.06 35.96 -23.55
N LEU A 163 4.71 37.05 -24.25
CA LEU A 163 4.24 36.99 -25.64
C LEU A 163 5.32 36.41 -26.57
N LEU A 164 6.55 36.91 -26.49
CA LEU A 164 7.67 36.39 -27.28
C LEU A 164 7.93 34.90 -27.01
N HIS A 165 7.85 34.48 -25.75
CA HIS A 165 8.01 33.08 -25.38
C HIS A 165 6.89 32.20 -25.97
N LYS A 166 5.63 32.66 -25.94
CA LYS A 166 4.52 31.94 -26.58
C LYS A 166 4.70 31.83 -28.09
N LEU A 167 5.09 32.91 -28.76
CA LEU A 167 5.31 32.93 -30.21
C LEU A 167 6.41 31.95 -30.63
N ARG A 168 7.51 31.87 -29.86
CA ARG A 168 8.60 30.92 -30.13
C ARG A 168 8.21 29.44 -29.95
N HIS A 169 7.19 29.16 -29.14
CA HIS A 169 6.74 27.79 -28.86
C HIS A 169 5.43 27.44 -29.57
N SER A 170 4.83 28.37 -30.31
CA SER A 170 3.66 28.13 -31.16
C SER A 170 4.03 27.88 -32.62
N SER A 171 5.30 28.03 -33.00
CA SER A 171 5.88 27.57 -34.28
C SER A 171 6.39 26.15 -34.14
#